data_AF-A0A7Y9XX87-F1
#
_entry.id   AF-A0A7Y9XX87-F1
#
_cell.length_a   1.000
_cell.length_b   1.000
_cell.length_c   1.000
_cell.angle_alpha   90.00
_cell.angle_beta   90.00
_cell.angle_gamma   90.00
#
_symmetry.space_group_name_H-M   'P 1'
#
loop_
_entity.id
_entity.type
_entity.pdbx_description
1 polymer ?
#
loop_
_entity_poly.entity_id
_entity_poly.type
_entity_poly.pdbx_seq_one_letter_code
_entity_poly.pdbx_strand_id
1 'polypeptide(L)'
;MIRLGQTSAAMLASCGIVIALWVHEPVGQAQASVAGNARSAVGATYSPVLQEPLENNLYFGDLHLHTNLSPDAFLNGTRSVSPEDAYRFAMGETIEADNGSPARLRKPLDFIAITDHSEYLGVYPLLLEGDPRLSRWDIGKRWAQMLRDDNRRDLILDFAKAIQSDDKTYDVPAELVGSIWQGVAERADRFNRPGRFTALIGYEWTSMINGDNLHRVVLFRGDAEDTTKVVPFTAQD
;
A
#
# COMPACT_ATOMS: atom_id res chain seq x y z
N MET A 1 46.27 20.57 27.08
CA MET A 1 44.93 21.12 27.40
C MET A 1 43.95 19.96 27.34
N ILE A 2 43.13 19.81 28.38
CA ILE A 2 42.41 18.60 28.77
C ILE A 2 40.96 18.65 28.23
N ARG A 3 40.39 17.44 27.96
CA ARG A 3 38.95 17.10 27.78
C ARG A 3 38.30 17.55 26.45
N LEU A 4 37.29 16.88 25.89
CA LEU A 4 36.50 15.69 26.25
C LEU A 4 35.89 15.11 24.95
N GLY A 5 35.79 13.79 24.87
CA GLY A 5 35.00 13.11 23.83
C GLY A 5 33.50 13.21 24.12
N GLN A 6 32.70 13.08 23.06
CA GLN A 6 31.28 12.75 23.18
C GLN A 6 30.96 11.55 22.30
N THR A 7 30.62 10.48 23.01
CA THR A 7 30.04 9.23 22.55
C THR A 7 28.61 9.45 22.07
N SER A 8 28.26 8.85 20.94
CA SER A 8 26.88 8.73 20.45
C SER A 8 26.00 8.04 21.50
N ALA A 9 24.97 8.74 21.99
CA ALA A 9 23.93 8.16 22.82
C ALA A 9 22.80 7.64 21.92
N ALA A 10 22.58 6.33 21.95
CA ALA A 10 21.36 5.72 21.43
C ALA A 10 20.19 6.12 22.32
N MET A 11 19.16 6.75 21.74
CA MET A 11 17.94 7.10 22.46
C MET A 11 16.92 5.98 22.25
N LEU A 12 16.78 5.12 23.26
CA LEU A 12 15.66 4.20 23.42
C LEU A 12 14.41 5.00 23.79
N ALA A 13 13.44 5.09 22.88
CA ALA A 13 12.13 5.67 23.19
C ALA A 13 11.24 4.60 23.84
N SER A 14 11.03 4.73 25.15
CA SER A 14 10.04 3.98 25.92
C SER A 14 8.64 4.58 25.69
N CYS A 15 7.73 3.84 25.08
CA CYS A 15 6.32 4.19 25.00
C CYS A 15 5.63 3.90 26.34
N GLY A 16 5.33 4.94 27.11
CA GLY A 16 4.41 4.88 28.25
C GLY A 16 2.97 5.10 27.76
N ILE A 17 2.10 4.13 27.99
CA ILE A 17 0.66 4.22 27.68
C ILE A 17 -0.03 4.92 28.86
N VAL A 18 -0.78 6.00 28.58
CA VAL A 18 -1.74 6.60 29.51
C VAL A 18 -3.15 6.23 29.02
N ILE A 19 -3.90 5.48 29.83
CA ILE A 19 -5.31 5.14 29.57
C ILE A 19 -6.18 6.09 30.39
N ALA A 20 -7.02 6.87 29.73
CA ALA A 20 -8.12 7.61 30.34
C ALA A 20 -9.36 6.70 30.42
N LEU A 21 -9.89 6.50 31.63
CA LEU A 21 -11.12 5.75 31.91
C LEU A 21 -12.34 6.65 31.70
N TRP A 22 -13.26 6.22 30.82
CA TRP A 22 -14.65 6.68 30.81
C TRP A 22 -15.55 5.56 31.34
N VAL A 23 -16.38 5.90 32.33
CA VAL A 23 -17.36 4.99 32.95
C VAL A 23 -18.68 5.10 32.18
N HIS A 24 -19.22 3.98 31.73
CA HIS A 24 -20.61 3.86 31.28
C HIS A 24 -21.35 2.85 32.15
N GLU A 25 -22.52 3.24 32.67
CA GLU A 25 -23.42 2.37 33.44
C GLU A 25 -24.08 1.27 32.56
N PRO A 26 -24.49 0.13 33.15
CA PRO A 26 -24.90 -1.05 32.39
C PRO A 26 -26.39 -1.03 32.05
N VAL A 27 -26.73 -1.46 30.84
CA VAL A 27 -28.11 -1.79 30.46
C VAL A 27 -28.25 -3.30 30.27
N GLY A 28 -29.13 -3.92 31.07
CA GLY A 28 -30.04 -5.00 30.67
C GLY A 28 -29.46 -6.36 30.30
N GLN A 29 -29.66 -7.35 31.17
CA GLN A 29 -29.37 -8.76 30.94
C GLN A 29 -30.18 -9.38 29.79
N ALA A 30 -29.50 -10.12 28.91
CA ALA A 30 -30.09 -11.21 28.14
C ALA A 30 -29.29 -12.49 28.43
N GLN A 31 -29.94 -13.46 29.06
CA GLN A 31 -29.39 -14.79 29.32
C GLN A 31 -29.43 -15.62 28.04
N ALA A 32 -28.25 -16.05 27.57
CA ALA A 32 -28.11 -17.23 26.72
C ALA A 32 -27.20 -18.21 27.46
N SER A 33 -27.79 -19.27 27.99
CA SER A 33 -27.08 -20.37 28.62
C SER A 33 -26.42 -21.24 27.55
N VAL A 34 -25.09 -21.20 27.47
CA VAL A 34 -24.30 -22.27 26.85
C VAL A 34 -23.40 -22.84 27.95
N ALA A 35 -23.79 -24.00 28.46
CA ALA A 35 -22.98 -24.80 29.35
C ALA A 35 -21.79 -25.38 28.57
N GLY A 36 -20.69 -24.63 28.52
CA GLY A 36 -19.37 -25.13 28.11
C GLY A 36 -18.46 -25.15 29.33
N ASN A 37 -17.89 -26.32 29.64
CA ASN A 37 -16.97 -26.54 30.76
C ASN A 37 -15.76 -25.59 30.72
N ALA A 38 -15.88 -24.43 31.37
CA ALA A 38 -14.74 -23.58 31.68
C ALA A 38 -13.96 -24.22 32.85
N ARG A 39 -13.03 -25.12 32.52
CA ARG A 39 -11.95 -25.44 33.47
C ARG A 39 -11.16 -24.14 33.68
N SER A 40 -11.32 -23.57 34.87
CA SER A 40 -10.57 -22.39 35.31
C SER A 40 -9.07 -22.65 35.15
N ALA A 41 -8.44 -21.94 34.21
CA ALA A 41 -7.00 -21.89 34.08
C ALA A 41 -6.43 -20.95 35.15
N VAL A 42 -6.46 -21.39 36.41
CA VAL A 42 -5.73 -20.72 37.48
C VAL A 42 -4.24 -20.96 37.21
N GLY A 43 -3.53 -19.92 36.75
CA GLY A 43 -2.07 -19.93 36.59
C GLY A 43 -1.54 -19.79 35.15
N ALA A 44 -2.39 -19.56 34.14
CA ALA A 44 -1.90 -19.29 32.80
C ALA A 44 -1.48 -17.81 32.67
N THR A 45 -0.19 -17.55 32.41
CA THR A 45 0.38 -16.21 32.17
C THR A 45 -0.02 -15.62 30.81
N TYR A 46 -0.68 -16.41 29.96
CA TYR A 46 -1.12 -16.05 28.62
C TYR A 46 -2.42 -16.76 28.29
N SER A 47 -3.20 -16.20 27.37
CA SER A 47 -4.44 -16.80 26.89
C SER A 47 -4.20 -18.20 26.31
N PRO A 48 -5.10 -19.17 26.56
CA PRO A 48 -4.97 -20.52 26.03
C PRO A 48 -5.01 -20.50 24.50
N VAL A 49 -4.24 -21.39 23.88
CA VAL A 49 -4.29 -21.59 22.42
C VAL A 49 -5.68 -22.10 22.07
N LEU A 50 -6.44 -21.35 21.29
CA LEU A 50 -7.66 -21.83 20.67
C LEU A 50 -7.25 -22.84 19.58
N GLN A 51 -7.37 -24.14 19.86
CA GLN A 51 -7.16 -25.20 18.88
C GLN A 51 -8.51 -25.69 18.34
N GLU A 52 -9.19 -24.86 17.55
CA GLU A 52 -10.35 -25.27 16.74
C GLU A 52 -10.00 -25.04 15.25
N PRO A 53 -9.31 -25.98 14.58
CA PRO A 53 -8.75 -25.76 13.24
C PRO A 53 -9.78 -25.52 12.12
N LEU A 54 -11.06 -25.87 12.35
CA LEU A 54 -12.16 -25.59 11.42
C LEU A 54 -12.74 -24.17 11.59
N GLU A 55 -12.47 -23.52 12.72
CA GLU A 55 -12.94 -22.15 13.03
C GLU A 55 -11.78 -21.14 13.02
N ASN A 56 -10.53 -21.60 13.16
CA ASN A 56 -9.30 -20.79 13.17
C ASN A 56 -8.55 -20.88 11.84
N ASN A 57 -9.18 -20.37 10.78
CA ASN A 57 -8.49 -20.18 9.50
C ASN A 57 -7.47 -19.04 9.66
N LEU A 58 -6.18 -19.39 9.68
CA LEU A 58 -5.10 -18.42 9.54
C LEU A 58 -4.96 -18.06 8.07
N TYR A 59 -5.11 -16.77 7.75
CA TYR A 59 -4.89 -16.24 6.42
C TYR A 59 -3.57 -15.47 6.38
N PHE A 60 -2.81 -15.69 5.32
CA PHE A 60 -1.52 -15.04 5.06
C PHE A 60 -1.65 -14.17 3.82
N GLY A 61 -1.25 -12.92 3.93
CA GLY A 61 -1.34 -11.99 2.81
C GLY A 61 -0.41 -10.81 2.98
N ASP A 62 -0.41 -9.98 1.95
CA ASP A 62 0.36 -8.74 1.89
C ASP A 62 -0.62 -7.57 1.71
N LEU A 63 -0.43 -6.50 2.47
CA LEU A 63 -1.27 -5.31 2.39
C LEU A 63 -0.51 -4.09 1.87
N HIS A 64 0.78 -4.25 1.55
CA HIS A 64 1.63 -3.14 1.17
C HIS A 64 2.61 -3.59 0.09
N LEU A 65 2.13 -3.63 -1.15
CA LEU A 65 2.91 -4.03 -2.32
C LEU A 65 2.80 -2.99 -3.43
N HIS A 66 3.95 -2.66 -4.02
CA HIS A 66 4.07 -1.76 -5.17
C HIS A 66 4.43 -2.52 -6.45
N THR A 67 3.96 -1.99 -7.57
CA THR A 67 4.13 -2.49 -8.94
C THR A 67 4.72 -1.39 -9.81
N ASN A 68 4.85 -1.65 -11.12
CA ASN A 68 5.28 -0.63 -12.07
C ASN A 68 4.32 0.58 -12.20
N LEU A 69 3.14 0.55 -11.57
CA LEU A 69 2.27 1.73 -11.47
C LEU A 69 2.70 2.67 -10.35
N SER A 70 3.47 2.22 -9.36
CA SER A 70 3.98 3.08 -8.31
C SER A 70 5.18 3.91 -8.80
N PRO A 71 5.24 5.22 -8.52
CA PRO A 71 6.36 6.08 -8.90
C PRO A 71 7.68 5.63 -8.28
N ASP A 72 7.69 5.23 -7.00
CA ASP A 72 8.88 4.84 -6.27
C ASP A 72 9.47 3.52 -6.79
N ALA A 73 8.63 2.53 -7.04
CA ALA A 73 9.02 1.25 -7.61
C ALA A 73 9.52 1.43 -9.05
N PHE A 74 8.79 2.18 -9.88
CA PHE A 74 9.16 2.44 -11.27
C PHE A 74 10.50 3.18 -11.38
N LEU A 75 10.68 4.25 -10.59
CA LEU A 75 11.92 5.03 -10.58
C LEU A 75 13.11 4.27 -9.96
N ASN A 76 12.86 3.19 -9.22
CA ASN A 76 13.89 2.30 -8.69
C ASN A 76 14.08 1.00 -9.49
N GLY A 77 13.43 0.87 -10.66
CA GLY A 77 13.74 -0.17 -11.64
C GLY A 77 12.68 -1.23 -11.82
N THR A 78 11.56 -1.19 -11.08
CA THR A 78 10.39 -2.04 -11.31
C THR A 78 9.59 -1.50 -12.50
N ARG A 79 9.97 -1.90 -13.71
CA ARG A 79 9.39 -1.43 -14.98
C ARG A 79 8.48 -2.46 -15.64
N SER A 80 8.82 -3.75 -15.54
CA SER A 80 8.07 -4.82 -16.22
C SER A 80 7.02 -5.49 -15.36
N VAL A 81 7.19 -5.53 -14.04
CA VAL A 81 6.24 -6.20 -13.13
C VAL A 81 4.95 -5.38 -13.02
N SER A 82 3.92 -5.85 -13.72
CA SER A 82 2.58 -5.25 -13.72
C SER A 82 1.76 -5.66 -12.49
N PRO A 83 0.63 -4.97 -12.20
CA PRO A 83 -0.34 -5.45 -11.23
C PRO A 83 -0.85 -6.86 -11.52
N GLU A 84 -1.07 -7.18 -12.80
CA GLU A 84 -1.44 -8.54 -13.22
C GLU A 84 -0.41 -9.57 -12.82
N ASP A 85 0.89 -9.29 -12.99
CA ASP A 85 1.97 -10.17 -12.56
C ASP A 85 2.01 -10.31 -11.05
N ALA A 86 1.81 -9.21 -10.31
CA ALA A 86 1.75 -9.24 -8.84
C ALA A 86 0.61 -10.13 -8.32
N TYR A 87 -0.59 -10.05 -8.90
CA TYR A 87 -1.70 -10.95 -8.55
C TYR A 87 -1.37 -12.42 -8.86
N ARG A 88 -0.82 -12.70 -10.05
CA ARG A 88 -0.42 -14.06 -10.44
C ARG A 88 0.66 -14.63 -9.52
N PHE A 89 1.65 -13.81 -9.17
CA PHE A 89 2.70 -14.17 -8.24
C PHE A 89 2.15 -14.46 -6.84
N ALA A 90 1.23 -13.64 -6.33
CA ALA A 90 0.54 -13.85 -5.05
C ALA A 90 -0.27 -15.15 -5.04
N MET A 91 -0.93 -15.50 -6.15
CA MET A 91 -1.62 -16.79 -6.32
C MET A 91 -0.66 -17.98 -6.56
N GLY A 92 0.65 -17.74 -6.58
CA GLY A 92 1.70 -18.75 -6.66
C GLY A 92 2.03 -19.21 -8.08
N GLU A 93 1.71 -18.42 -9.09
CA GLU A 93 2.25 -18.60 -10.44
C GLU A 93 3.71 -18.13 -10.52
N THR A 94 4.43 -18.60 -11.54
CA THR A 94 5.76 -18.08 -11.88
C THR A 94 5.60 -16.85 -12.75
N ILE A 95 6.29 -15.77 -12.40
CA ILE A 95 6.43 -14.55 -13.22
C ILE A 95 7.89 -14.33 -13.61
N GLU A 96 8.15 -13.42 -14.53
CA GLU A 96 9.48 -12.90 -14.82
C GLU A 96 9.71 -11.60 -14.03
N ALA A 97 10.77 -11.53 -13.24
CA ALA A 97 11.17 -10.30 -12.54
C ALA A 97 11.88 -9.34 -13.51
N ASP A 98 12.03 -8.06 -13.15
CA ASP A 98 12.70 -7.05 -13.98
C ASP A 98 14.11 -7.41 -14.46
N ASN A 99 14.82 -8.27 -13.73
CA ASN A 99 16.14 -8.77 -14.10
C ASN A 99 16.09 -10.00 -15.05
N GLY A 100 14.93 -10.35 -15.57
CA GLY A 100 14.69 -11.51 -16.45
C GLY A 100 14.67 -12.86 -15.73
N SER A 101 14.81 -12.89 -14.41
CA SER A 101 14.80 -14.15 -13.66
C SER A 101 13.37 -14.61 -13.37
N PRO A 102 13.08 -15.92 -13.48
CA PRO A 102 11.79 -16.44 -13.04
C PRO A 102 11.67 -16.37 -11.52
N ALA A 103 10.54 -15.88 -11.02
CA ALA A 103 10.23 -15.75 -9.60
C ALA A 103 8.89 -16.42 -9.28
N ARG A 104 8.83 -17.12 -8.13
CA ARG A 104 7.61 -17.75 -7.62
C ARG A 104 7.62 -17.78 -6.09
N LEU A 105 6.47 -17.51 -5.45
CA LEU A 105 6.33 -17.73 -4.02
C LEU A 105 6.40 -19.21 -3.66
N ARG A 106 7.08 -19.53 -2.56
CA ARG A 106 7.11 -20.90 -2.00
C ARG A 106 5.71 -21.37 -1.57
N LYS A 107 4.88 -20.46 -1.10
CA LYS A 107 3.48 -20.67 -0.75
C LYS A 107 2.67 -19.50 -1.30
N PRO A 108 1.57 -19.76 -2.04
CA PRO A 108 0.62 -18.71 -2.41
C PRO A 108 0.08 -17.97 -1.17
N LEU A 109 -0.33 -16.72 -1.38
CA LEU A 109 -1.04 -15.91 -0.39
C LEU A 109 -2.55 -16.17 -0.48
N ASP A 110 -3.24 -15.94 0.63
CA ASP A 110 -4.70 -15.96 0.73
C ASP A 110 -5.32 -14.62 0.33
N PHE A 111 -4.58 -13.52 0.49
CA PHE A 111 -5.00 -12.20 0.07
C PHE A 111 -3.83 -11.29 -0.29
N ILE A 112 -4.10 -10.27 -1.11
CA ILE A 112 -3.17 -9.18 -1.41
C ILE A 112 -3.93 -7.86 -1.53
N ALA A 113 -3.31 -6.76 -1.09
CA ALA A 113 -3.61 -5.42 -1.57
C ALA A 113 -2.40 -4.89 -2.33
N ILE A 114 -2.60 -4.52 -3.59
CA ILE A 114 -1.62 -3.73 -4.35
C ILE A 114 -1.91 -2.28 -3.98
N THR A 115 -0.95 -1.62 -3.35
CA THR A 115 -1.09 -0.28 -2.78
C THR A 115 -0.02 0.63 -3.36
N ASP A 116 -0.01 0.75 -4.68
CA ASP A 116 0.79 1.76 -5.37
C ASP A 116 0.46 3.17 -4.83
N HIS A 117 1.42 4.09 -4.89
CA HIS A 117 1.17 5.46 -4.46
C HIS A 117 0.03 6.07 -5.26
N SER A 118 -0.90 6.71 -4.57
CA SER A 118 -1.90 7.60 -5.17
C SER A 118 -1.25 8.78 -5.88
N GLU A 119 -0.14 9.27 -5.34
CA GLU A 119 0.65 10.33 -5.93
C GLU A 119 1.29 9.85 -7.23
N TYR A 120 0.88 10.46 -8.35
CA TYR A 120 1.36 10.11 -9.70
C TYR A 120 1.15 8.64 -10.10
N LEU A 121 0.11 8.00 -9.55
CA LEU A 121 -0.29 6.63 -9.85
C LEU A 121 -0.31 6.37 -11.37
N GLY A 122 0.50 5.42 -11.83
CA GLY A 122 0.56 4.98 -13.24
C GLY A 122 1.10 6.03 -14.23
N VAL A 123 1.59 7.18 -13.78
CA VAL A 123 2.05 8.26 -14.66
C VAL A 123 3.32 7.87 -15.43
N TYR A 124 4.31 7.32 -14.74
CA TYR A 124 5.62 7.01 -15.32
C TYR A 124 5.60 5.98 -16.46
N PRO A 125 4.90 4.83 -16.37
CA PRO A 125 4.77 3.94 -17.52
C PRO A 125 4.10 4.63 -18.71
N LEU A 126 3.07 5.45 -18.49
CA LEU A 126 2.40 6.19 -19.57
C LEU A 126 3.28 7.27 -20.21
N LEU A 127 4.15 7.92 -19.43
CA LEU A 127 5.15 8.85 -19.98
C LEU A 127 6.15 8.12 -20.89
N LEU A 128 6.55 6.90 -20.51
CA LEU A 128 7.45 6.08 -21.31
C LEU A 128 6.78 5.59 -22.61
N GLU A 129 5.49 5.25 -22.54
CA GLU A 129 4.66 4.86 -23.69
C GLU A 129 4.27 6.03 -24.59
N GLY A 130 4.41 7.27 -24.12
CA GLY A 130 4.08 8.48 -24.88
C GLY A 130 2.58 8.75 -24.96
N ASP A 131 1.83 8.48 -23.88
CA ASP A 131 0.39 8.70 -23.84
C ASP A 131 0.03 10.16 -24.20
N PRO A 132 -0.85 10.38 -25.21
CA PRO A 132 -1.16 11.73 -25.71
C PRO A 132 -1.87 12.60 -24.68
N ARG A 133 -2.51 12.03 -23.65
CA ARG A 133 -3.17 12.79 -22.57
C ARG A 133 -2.15 13.55 -21.72
N LEU A 134 -0.91 13.06 -21.65
CA LEU A 134 0.19 13.70 -20.93
C LEU A 134 0.93 14.74 -21.80
N SER A 135 0.66 14.81 -23.10
CA SER A 135 1.40 15.68 -24.05
C SER A 135 1.24 17.18 -23.80
N ARG A 136 0.13 17.60 -23.18
CA ARG A 136 -0.16 18.99 -22.86
C ARG A 136 0.28 19.39 -21.45
N TRP A 137 0.69 18.43 -20.64
CA TRP A 137 1.13 18.67 -19.27
C TRP A 137 2.64 18.95 -19.25
N ASP A 138 3.03 20.18 -18.90
CA ASP A 138 4.42 20.63 -18.98
C ASP A 138 5.36 19.82 -18.09
N ILE A 139 4.90 19.46 -16.88
CA ILE A 139 5.63 18.58 -15.97
C ILE A 139 5.81 17.19 -16.58
N GLY A 140 4.75 16.62 -17.15
CA GLY A 140 4.80 15.34 -17.87
C GLY A 140 5.81 15.35 -19.01
N LYS A 141 5.83 16.38 -19.86
CA LYS A 141 6.82 16.52 -20.94
C LYS A 141 8.26 16.54 -20.41
N ARG A 142 8.50 17.29 -19.33
CA ARG A 142 9.81 17.39 -18.69
C ARG A 142 10.25 16.04 -18.11
N TRP A 143 9.37 15.35 -17.40
CA TRP A 143 9.65 14.04 -16.83
C TRP A 143 9.85 12.96 -17.90
N ALA A 144 9.05 12.96 -18.97
CA ALA A 144 9.26 12.08 -20.11
C ALA A 144 10.62 12.31 -20.77
N GLN A 145 11.08 13.56 -20.85
CA GLN A 145 12.42 13.86 -21.35
C GLN A 145 13.50 13.31 -20.42
N MET A 146 13.38 13.52 -19.10
CA MET A 146 14.32 12.97 -18.13
C MET A 146 14.37 11.43 -18.17
N LEU A 147 13.23 10.75 -18.37
CA LEU A 147 13.19 9.30 -18.57
C LEU A 147 13.95 8.86 -19.82
N ARG A 148 13.76 9.57 -20.95
CA ARG A 148 14.48 9.28 -22.22
C ARG A 148 15.98 9.51 -22.11
N ASP A 149 16.39 10.53 -21.37
CA ASP A 149 17.79 10.89 -21.17
C ASP A 149 18.46 10.06 -20.06
N ASP A 150 17.73 9.10 -19.46
CA ASP A 150 18.16 8.32 -18.29
C ASP A 150 18.62 9.18 -17.10
N ASN A 151 18.08 10.39 -16.99
CA ASN A 151 18.40 11.33 -15.91
C ASN A 151 17.58 11.03 -14.64
N ARG A 152 17.76 9.82 -14.11
CA ARG A 152 16.99 9.29 -12.98
C ARG A 152 17.14 10.12 -11.71
N ARG A 153 18.34 10.64 -11.45
CA ARG A 153 18.63 11.43 -10.24
C ARG A 153 17.78 12.70 -10.21
N ASP A 154 17.80 13.47 -11.29
CA ASP A 154 17.06 14.73 -11.33
C ASP A 154 15.55 14.47 -11.36
N LEU A 155 15.11 13.38 -12.00
CA LEU A 155 13.71 12.97 -11.99
C LEU A 155 13.20 12.62 -10.58
N ILE A 156 13.98 11.89 -9.78
CA ILE A 156 13.63 11.57 -8.38
C ILE A 156 13.57 12.85 -7.55
N LEU A 157 14.50 13.79 -7.74
CA LEU A 157 14.49 15.07 -7.02
C LEU A 157 13.27 15.92 -7.41
N ASP A 158 12.93 15.96 -8.69
CA ASP A 158 11.74 16.67 -9.17
C ASP A 158 10.44 16.02 -8.66
N PHE A 159 10.36 14.69 -8.64
CA PHE A 159 9.24 13.95 -8.04
C PHE A 159 9.09 14.28 -6.55
N ALA A 160 10.18 14.21 -5.79
CA ALA A 160 10.17 14.52 -4.35
C ALA A 160 9.76 15.97 -4.07
N LYS A 161 10.08 16.90 -4.97
CA LYS A 161 9.56 18.28 -4.90
C LYS A 161 8.06 18.33 -5.23
N ALA A 162 7.63 17.64 -6.27
CA ALA A 162 6.27 17.68 -6.78
C ALA A 162 5.26 17.13 -5.77
N ILE A 163 5.56 15.99 -5.14
CA ILE A 163 4.68 15.33 -4.16
C ILE A 163 4.39 16.20 -2.92
N GLN A 164 5.27 17.15 -2.61
CA GLN A 164 5.14 18.08 -1.48
C GLN A 164 4.57 19.45 -1.87
N SER A 165 4.22 19.64 -3.14
CA SER A 165 3.86 20.93 -3.71
C SER A 165 2.34 21.11 -3.81
N ASP A 166 1.85 22.27 -3.40
CA ASP A 166 0.46 22.73 -3.61
C ASP A 166 0.25 23.42 -4.96
N ASP A 167 1.33 23.68 -5.72
CA ASP A 167 1.27 24.22 -7.07
C ASP A 167 0.57 23.25 -8.04
N LYS A 168 -0.61 23.67 -8.50
CA LYS A 168 -1.52 22.91 -9.37
C LYS A 168 -0.94 22.64 -10.77
N THR A 169 0.18 23.22 -11.15
CA THR A 169 0.91 22.80 -12.37
C THR A 169 1.46 21.38 -12.26
N TYR A 170 1.65 20.87 -11.03
CA TYR A 170 2.06 19.50 -10.74
C TYR A 170 0.91 18.50 -10.69
N ASP A 171 -0.34 18.94 -10.84
CA ASP A 171 -1.48 18.03 -10.83
C ASP A 171 -1.52 17.21 -12.12
N VAL A 172 -1.71 15.90 -11.97
CA VAL A 172 -1.96 14.99 -13.08
C VAL A 172 -3.33 15.34 -13.71
N PRO A 173 -3.48 15.31 -15.05
CA PRO A 173 -4.78 15.54 -15.68
C PRO A 173 -5.89 14.68 -15.06
N ALA A 174 -6.99 15.30 -14.60
CA ALA A 174 -8.02 14.61 -13.82
C ALA A 174 -8.66 13.40 -14.54
N GLU A 175 -8.85 13.52 -15.86
CA GLU A 175 -9.35 12.42 -16.70
C GLU A 175 -8.44 11.19 -16.65
N LEU A 176 -7.13 11.41 -16.49
CA LEU A 176 -6.15 10.34 -16.41
C LEU A 176 -6.23 9.63 -15.06
N VAL A 177 -6.26 10.40 -13.96
CA VAL A 177 -6.34 9.88 -12.59
C VAL A 177 -7.54 8.93 -12.45
N GLY A 178 -8.73 9.39 -12.86
CA GLY A 178 -9.94 8.56 -12.80
C GLY A 178 -9.85 7.29 -13.64
N SER A 179 -9.29 7.38 -14.86
CA SER A 179 -9.14 6.22 -15.75
C SER A 179 -8.17 5.16 -15.21
N ILE A 180 -7.07 5.59 -14.59
CA ILE A 180 -6.08 4.67 -14.00
C ILE A 180 -6.68 4.00 -12.77
N TRP A 181 -7.33 4.77 -11.90
CA TRP A 181 -7.97 4.23 -10.70
C TRP A 181 -9.05 3.20 -11.02
N GLN A 182 -9.89 3.49 -12.02
CA GLN A 182 -10.88 2.53 -12.53
C GLN A 182 -10.20 1.22 -12.94
N GLY A 183 -9.10 1.29 -13.70
CA GLY A 183 -8.36 0.09 -14.11
C GLY A 183 -7.72 -0.66 -12.95
N VAL A 184 -7.24 0.03 -11.89
CA VAL A 184 -6.72 -0.62 -10.68
C VAL A 184 -7.82 -1.43 -9.98
N ALA A 185 -8.99 -0.82 -9.78
CA ALA A 185 -10.11 -1.47 -9.11
C ALA A 185 -10.65 -2.66 -9.92
N GLU A 186 -10.84 -2.50 -11.23
CA GLU A 186 -11.31 -3.57 -12.12
C GLU A 186 -10.33 -4.77 -12.19
N ARG A 187 -9.02 -4.51 -12.11
CA ARG A 187 -8.02 -5.58 -12.01
C ARG A 187 -8.19 -6.37 -10.73
N ALA A 188 -8.38 -5.71 -9.58
CA ALA A 188 -8.60 -6.39 -8.31
C ALA A 188 -9.82 -7.33 -8.41
N ASP A 189 -10.95 -6.84 -8.89
CA ASP A 189 -12.16 -7.66 -9.11
C ASP A 189 -11.89 -8.84 -10.04
N ARG A 190 -11.18 -8.60 -11.16
CA ARG A 190 -10.83 -9.64 -12.14
C ARG A 190 -9.97 -10.74 -11.55
N PHE A 191 -9.11 -10.44 -10.57
CA PHE A 191 -8.23 -11.41 -9.90
C PHE A 191 -8.79 -11.96 -8.60
N ASN A 192 -9.82 -11.34 -8.04
CA ASN A 192 -10.50 -11.85 -6.86
C ASN A 192 -11.11 -13.23 -7.14
N ARG A 193 -10.89 -14.20 -6.24
CA ARG A 193 -11.45 -15.56 -6.32
C ARG A 193 -12.18 -15.84 -5.00
N PRO A 194 -13.46 -15.49 -4.88
CA PRO A 194 -14.21 -15.64 -3.64
C PRO A 194 -14.04 -17.03 -3.02
N GLY A 195 -13.68 -17.07 -1.74
CA GLY A 195 -13.42 -18.31 -0.99
C GLY A 195 -12.08 -19.00 -1.28
N ARG A 196 -11.22 -18.42 -2.12
CA ARG A 196 -9.88 -18.97 -2.45
C ARG A 196 -8.75 -17.94 -2.39
N PHE A 197 -8.98 -16.73 -2.87
CA PHE A 197 -8.00 -15.65 -2.89
C PHE A 197 -8.72 -14.31 -2.89
N THR A 198 -8.32 -13.40 -2.01
CA THR A 198 -8.90 -12.05 -1.94
C THR A 198 -7.95 -11.02 -2.54
N ALA A 199 -8.36 -10.38 -3.63
CA ALA A 199 -7.71 -9.19 -4.14
C ALA A 199 -8.42 -7.97 -3.56
N LEU A 200 -7.75 -7.27 -2.64
CA LEU A 200 -8.25 -6.05 -2.02
C LEU A 200 -7.96 -4.86 -2.92
N ILE A 201 -8.92 -3.94 -3.04
CA ILE A 201 -8.71 -2.66 -3.69
C ILE A 201 -8.15 -1.68 -2.68
N GLY A 202 -7.03 -1.03 -3.01
CA GLY A 202 -6.42 -0.05 -2.15
C GLY A 202 -5.39 0.80 -2.87
N TYR A 203 -4.87 1.78 -2.16
CA TYR A 203 -3.77 2.63 -2.59
C TYR A 203 -2.94 3.06 -1.39
N GLU A 204 -1.74 3.55 -1.65
CA GLU A 204 -0.92 4.21 -0.64
C GLU A 204 -1.04 5.73 -0.74
N TRP A 205 -1.34 6.39 0.38
CA TRP A 205 -1.22 7.83 0.54
C TRP A 205 0.10 8.15 1.23
N THR A 206 0.85 9.12 0.72
CA THR A 206 2.19 9.44 1.24
C THR A 206 2.36 10.91 1.56
N SER A 207 2.77 11.21 2.80
CA SER A 207 3.20 12.54 3.20
C SER A 207 4.70 12.60 3.41
N MET A 208 5.36 13.52 2.71
CA MET A 208 6.80 13.78 2.83
C MET A 208 7.14 15.10 3.55
N ILE A 209 6.20 15.70 4.27
CA ILE A 209 6.37 17.00 4.96
C ILE A 209 7.65 17.00 5.83
N ASN A 210 8.47 18.04 5.70
CA ASN A 210 9.73 18.21 6.44
C ASN A 210 10.77 17.08 6.23
N GLY A 211 10.65 16.28 5.16
CA GLY A 211 11.54 15.16 4.89
C GLY A 211 11.18 13.88 5.65
N ASP A 212 10.03 13.84 6.32
CA ASP A 212 9.44 12.57 6.76
C ASP A 212 9.04 11.72 5.54
N ASN A 213 8.72 10.45 5.77
CA ASN A 213 8.20 9.56 4.73
C ASN A 213 7.09 8.69 5.31
N LEU A 214 5.92 9.30 5.48
CA LEU A 214 4.78 8.69 6.18
C LEU A 214 3.79 8.08 5.18
N HIS A 215 3.69 6.76 5.26
CA HIS A 215 2.88 5.93 4.38
C HIS A 215 1.59 5.46 5.04
N ARG A 216 0.47 5.53 4.33
CA ARG A 216 -0.83 5.05 4.78
C ARG A 216 -1.48 4.23 3.68
N VAL A 217 -1.63 2.94 3.94
CA VAL A 217 -2.46 2.05 3.13
C VAL A 217 -3.93 2.35 3.39
N VAL A 218 -4.66 2.69 2.33
CA VAL A 218 -6.10 2.88 2.34
C VAL A 218 -6.74 1.71 1.60
N LEU A 219 -7.53 0.91 2.31
CA LEU A 219 -8.23 -0.25 1.76
C LEU A 219 -9.72 0.05 1.64
N PHE A 220 -10.31 -0.35 0.52
CA PHE A 220 -11.73 -0.17 0.27
C PHE A 220 -12.50 -1.44 0.59
N ARG A 221 -13.72 -1.24 1.06
CA ARG A 221 -14.75 -2.28 1.09
C ARG A 221 -15.57 -2.15 -0.19
N GLY A 222 -15.77 -3.27 -0.88
CA GLY A 222 -16.62 -3.34 -2.06
C GLY A 222 -15.85 -3.86 -3.27
N ASP A 223 -16.47 -3.70 -4.42
CA ASP A 223 -15.92 -4.01 -5.73
C ASP A 223 -15.47 -2.72 -6.43
N ALA A 224 -15.13 -2.81 -7.71
CA ALA A 224 -14.74 -1.67 -8.52
C ALA A 224 -15.88 -0.66 -8.68
N GLU A 225 -17.14 -1.09 -8.82
CA GLU A 225 -18.27 -0.18 -9.00
C GLU A 225 -18.45 0.73 -7.78
N ASP A 226 -18.32 0.18 -6.57
CA ASP A 226 -18.41 0.97 -5.35
C ASP A 226 -17.16 1.82 -5.10
N THR A 227 -15.98 1.24 -5.31
CA THR A 227 -14.71 1.88 -4.97
C THR A 227 -14.40 3.08 -5.86
N THR A 228 -14.72 3.03 -7.15
CA THR A 228 -14.33 4.09 -8.10
C THR A 228 -15.25 5.32 -8.06
N LYS A 229 -16.28 5.30 -7.20
CA LYS A 229 -17.08 6.50 -6.85
C LYS A 229 -16.25 7.55 -6.12
N VAL A 230 -15.11 7.16 -5.53
CA VAL A 230 -14.15 8.06 -4.87
C VAL A 230 -12.78 7.85 -5.51
N VAL A 231 -12.19 8.95 -5.98
CA VAL A 231 -10.81 8.96 -6.49
C VAL A 231 -9.84 9.01 -5.31
N PRO A 232 -8.69 8.31 -5.35
CA PRO A 232 -7.67 8.38 -4.30
C PRO A 232 -7.26 9.82 -4.01
N PHE A 233 -7.25 10.17 -2.72
CA PHE A 233 -6.60 11.40 -2.27
C PHE A 233 -5.09 11.25 -2.36
N THR A 234 -4.42 12.37 -2.58
CA THR A 234 -2.96 12.53 -2.63
C THR A 234 -2.50 13.47 -1.52
N ALA A 235 -1.19 13.58 -1.27
CA ALA A 235 -0.66 14.65 -0.40
C ALA A 235 -0.87 16.08 -0.94
N GLN A 236 -1.34 16.25 -2.17
CA GLN A 236 -1.51 17.54 -2.85
C GLN A 236 -2.95 18.11 -2.75
N ASP A 237 -3.85 17.38 -2.08
CA ASP A 237 -5.27 17.72 -1.88
C ASP A 237 -5.56 18.53 -0.60
#